data_AF-A0A098R3L6-F1
#
_entry.id   AF-A0A098R3L6-F1
#
_cell.length_a   1.000
_cell.length_b   1.000
_cell.length_c   1.000
_cell.angle_alpha   90.00
_cell.angle_beta   90.00
_cell.angle_gamma   90.00
#
_symmetry.space_group_name_H-M   'P 1'
#
loop_
_entity.id
_entity.type
_entity.pdbx_description
1 polymer ?
#
loop_
_entity_poly.entity_id
_entity_poly.type
_entity_poly.pdbx_seq_one_letter_code
_entity_poly.pdbx_strand_id
1 'polypeptide(L)'
;MLKNENAIALIRAIDVAYSDPEVRAIPELQQALAKAAQDLDCVADHHQVASRLNQLLTTWGASHSQGPAVLDQLYLITLTDGVDIPCQLPYRA
;
A
#
# COMPACT_ATOMS: atom_id res chain seq x y z
N MET A 1 17.87 15.11 11.14
CA MET A 1 17.02 14.67 10.01
C MET A 1 15.91 13.83 10.61
N LEU A 2 14.70 14.38 10.77
CA LEU A 2 13.54 13.53 11.04
C LEU A 2 13.38 12.66 9.80
N LYS A 3 13.62 11.35 9.92
CA LYS A 3 13.07 10.41 8.95
C LYS A 3 11.56 10.67 8.96
N ASN A 4 10.98 11.00 7.80
CA ASN A 4 9.56 11.29 7.68
C ASN A 4 8.79 10.09 8.27
N GLU A 5 8.07 10.31 9.36
CA GLU A 5 7.40 9.25 10.12
C GLU A 5 6.43 8.48 9.22
N ASN A 6 5.84 9.17 8.25
CA ASN A 6 4.96 8.56 7.26
C ASN A 6 5.70 7.65 6.28
N ALA A 7 6.89 8.03 5.82
CA ALA A 7 7.71 7.17 4.95
C ALA A 7 8.12 5.88 5.69
N ILE A 8 8.47 5.99 6.99
CA ILE A 8 8.75 4.81 7.82
C ILE A 8 7.50 3.95 7.98
N ALA A 9 6.33 4.56 8.23
CA ALA A 9 5.07 3.84 8.36
C ALA A 9 4.70 3.10 7.07
N LEU A 10 4.87 3.74 5.92
CA LEU A 10 4.60 3.17 4.60
C LEU A 10 5.52 1.96 4.31
N ILE A 11 6.83 2.10 4.54
CA ILE A 11 7.79 0.98 4.35
C ILE A 11 7.40 -0.21 5.25
N ARG A 12 7.13 0.04 6.54
CA ARG A 12 6.72 -1.02 7.46
C ARG A 12 5.41 -1.70 7.03
N ALA A 13 4.44 -0.92 6.56
CA ALA A 13 3.18 -1.46 6.09
C ALA A 13 3.36 -2.36 4.86
N ILE A 14 4.21 -1.94 3.92
CA ILE A 14 4.57 -2.72 2.75
C ILE A 14 5.26 -4.03 3.17
N ASP A 15 6.22 -3.98 4.09
CA ASP A 15 6.93 -5.18 4.58
C ASP A 15 5.98 -6.20 5.25
N VAL A 16 5.05 -5.70 6.07
CA VAL A 16 4.04 -6.53 6.75
C VAL A 16 3.11 -7.16 5.72
N ALA A 17 2.57 -6.39 4.77
CA ALA A 17 1.72 -6.90 3.71
C ALA A 17 2.46 -7.88 2.79
N TYR A 18 3.74 -7.62 2.47
CA TYR A 18 4.55 -8.49 1.62
C TYR A 18 4.84 -9.85 2.28
N SER A 19 4.93 -9.86 3.62
CA SER A 19 5.20 -11.06 4.40
C SER A 19 3.96 -11.88 4.71
N ASP A 20 2.76 -11.32 4.51
CA ASP A 20 1.50 -11.99 4.80
C ASP A 20 1.24 -13.19 3.86
N PRO A 21 0.83 -14.35 4.39
CA PRO A 21 0.65 -15.56 3.59
C PRO A 21 -0.51 -15.45 2.58
N GLU A 22 -1.57 -14.72 2.88
CA GLU A 22 -2.70 -14.54 1.97
C GLU A 22 -2.31 -13.60 0.82
N VAL A 23 -1.57 -12.53 1.12
CA VAL A 23 -1.01 -11.65 0.08
C VAL A 23 0.04 -12.38 -0.76
N ARG A 24 0.88 -13.24 -0.17
CA ARG A 24 1.85 -14.08 -0.91
C ARG A 24 1.21 -15.04 -1.89
N ALA A 25 -0.01 -15.48 -1.61
CA ALA A 25 -0.79 -16.30 -2.52
C ALA A 25 -1.33 -15.52 -3.74
N ILE A 26 -1.19 -14.19 -3.76
CA ILE A 26 -1.71 -13.30 -4.80
C ILE A 26 -0.53 -12.62 -5.53
N PRO A 27 -0.06 -13.17 -6.68
CA PRO A 27 1.16 -12.72 -7.34
C PRO A 27 1.17 -11.26 -7.78
N GLU A 28 0.02 -10.73 -8.18
CA GLU A 28 -0.14 -9.34 -8.59
C GLU A 28 0.09 -8.35 -7.44
N LEU A 29 -0.39 -8.68 -6.23
CA LEU A 29 -0.15 -7.89 -5.03
C LEU A 29 1.32 -7.98 -4.61
N GLN A 30 1.93 -9.17 -4.69
CA GLN A 30 3.36 -9.33 -4.40
C GLN A 30 4.24 -8.48 -5.34
N GLN A 31 3.93 -8.44 -6.63
CA GLN A 31 4.66 -7.59 -7.58
C GLN A 31 4.46 -6.09 -7.29
N ALA A 32 3.23 -5.69 -6.97
CA ALA A 32 2.92 -4.30 -6.60
C ALA A 32 3.71 -3.85 -5.36
N LEU A 33 3.73 -4.68 -4.32
CA LEU A 33 4.43 -4.41 -3.07
C LEU A 33 5.94 -4.38 -3.24
N ALA A 34 6.51 -5.35 -3.98
CA ALA A 34 7.93 -5.35 -4.29
C ALA A 34 8.35 -4.10 -5.08
N LYS A 35 7.52 -3.67 -6.04
CA LYS A 35 7.78 -2.43 -6.79
C LYS A 35 7.69 -1.19 -5.90
N ALA A 36 6.69 -1.11 -5.02
CA ALA A 36 6.56 0.01 -4.09
C ALA A 36 7.77 0.10 -3.13
N ALA A 37 8.23 -1.04 -2.60
CA ALA A 37 9.44 -1.11 -1.77
C ALA A 37 10.68 -0.63 -2.55
N GLN A 38 10.87 -1.11 -3.78
CA GLN A 38 11.98 -0.69 -4.63
C GLN A 38 11.95 0.81 -4.95
N ASP A 39 10.77 1.35 -5.25
CA ASP A 39 10.61 2.77 -5.56
C ASP A 39 10.97 3.63 -4.32
N LEU A 40 10.60 3.19 -3.10
CA LEU A 40 10.96 3.86 -1.84
C LEU A 40 12.46 3.80 -1.54
N ASP A 41 13.12 2.68 -1.85
CA ASP A 41 14.58 2.54 -1.70
C ASP A 41 15.34 3.45 -2.69
N CYS A 42 14.77 3.74 -3.86
CA CYS A 42 15.38 4.56 -4.91
C CYS A 42 15.17 6.09 -4.72
N VAL A 43 14.80 6.54 -3.51
CA VAL A 43 14.54 7.96 -3.18
C VAL A 43 13.35 8.54 -3.98
N ALA A 44 12.41 7.71 -4.42
CA ALA A 44 11.14 8.22 -4.91
C ALA A 44 10.40 8.96 -3.78
N ASP A 45 9.62 9.97 -4.15
CA ASP A 45 8.75 10.66 -3.22
C ASP A 45 7.74 9.67 -2.63
N HIS A 46 7.83 9.40 -1.33
CA HIS A 46 6.99 8.42 -0.65
C HIS A 46 5.50 8.76 -0.77
N HIS A 47 5.15 10.05 -0.89
CA HIS A 47 3.79 10.48 -1.15
C HIS A 47 3.29 9.98 -2.51
N GLN A 48 4.14 10.01 -3.55
CA GLN A 48 3.78 9.48 -4.88
C GLN A 48 3.67 7.96 -4.88
N VAL A 49 4.55 7.27 -4.13
CA VAL A 49 4.48 5.81 -3.97
C VAL A 49 3.19 5.43 -3.25
N ALA A 50 2.84 6.14 -2.17
CA ALA A 50 1.58 5.97 -1.45
C ALA A 50 0.37 6.15 -2.39
N SER A 51 0.32 7.21 -3.19
CA SER A 51 -0.78 7.43 -4.15
C SER A 51 -0.92 6.34 -5.18
N ARG A 52 0.19 5.88 -5.78
CA ARG A 52 0.16 4.78 -6.76
C ARG A 52 -0.30 3.47 -6.13
N LEU A 53 0.19 3.17 -4.93
CA LEU A 53 -0.18 1.97 -4.21
C LEU A 53 -1.66 2.01 -3.80
N ASN A 54 -2.16 3.16 -3.35
CA ASN A 54 -3.58 3.35 -3.03
C ASN A 54 -4.51 3.12 -4.23
N GLN A 55 -4.14 3.65 -5.41
CA GLN A 55 -4.91 3.44 -6.64
C GLN A 55 -4.95 1.98 -7.06
N LEU A 56 -3.82 1.28 -6.93
CA LEU A 56 -3.74 -0.15 -7.21
C LEU A 56 -4.62 -0.95 -6.27
N LEU A 57 -4.52 -0.70 -4.95
CA LEU A 57 -5.35 -1.36 -3.94
C LEU A 57 -6.85 -1.10 -4.17
N THR A 58 -7.22 0.15 -4.49
CA THR A 58 -8.61 0.53 -4.82
C THR A 58 -9.13 -0.26 -6.02
N THR A 59 -8.34 -0.34 -7.09
CA THR A 59 -8.70 -1.04 -8.33
C THR A 59 -8.81 -2.54 -8.10
N TRP A 60 -7.86 -3.09 -7.34
CA TRP A 60 -7.87 -4.50 -6.94
C TRP A 60 -9.10 -4.83 -6.10
N GLY A 61 -9.40 -4.00 -5.09
CA GLY A 61 -10.56 -4.15 -4.21
C GLY A 61 -11.89 -4.02 -4.93
N ALA A 62 -11.98 -3.21 -6.00
CA ALA A 62 -13.18 -3.13 -6.82
C ALA A 62 -13.48 -4.44 -7.58
N SER A 63 -12.47 -5.28 -7.81
CA SER A 63 -12.60 -6.54 -8.55
C SER A 63 -12.70 -7.78 -7.65
N HIS A 64 -12.49 -7.61 -6.33
CA HIS A 64 -12.42 -8.71 -5.37
C HIS A 64 -13.37 -8.47 -4.19
N SER A 65 -14.29 -9.42 -3.98
CA SER A 65 -15.31 -9.32 -2.91
C SER A 65 -14.73 -9.47 -1.50
N GLN A 66 -13.54 -10.06 -1.38
CA GLN A 66 -12.82 -10.31 -0.13
C GLN A 66 -11.31 -10.19 -0.42
N GLY A 67 -10.56 -9.70 0.55
CA GLY A 67 -9.10 -9.60 0.46
C GLY A 67 -8.41 -9.79 1.80
N PRO A 68 -7.08 -9.98 1.79
CA PRO A 68 -6.30 -10.12 3.01
C PRO A 68 -6.50 -8.92 3.93
N ALA A 69 -6.79 -9.17 5.21
CA ALA A 69 -7.07 -8.11 6.18
C ALA A 69 -5.90 -7.13 6.35
N VAL A 70 -4.67 -7.58 6.09
CA VAL A 70 -3.47 -6.74 6.12
C VAL A 70 -3.51 -5.60 5.09
N LEU A 71 -4.28 -5.74 4.01
CA LEU A 71 -4.43 -4.70 3.00
C LEU A 71 -5.22 -3.50 3.51
N ASP A 72 -6.10 -3.66 4.50
CA ASP A 72 -6.85 -2.53 5.08
C ASP A 72 -5.91 -1.56 5.77
N GLN A 73 -4.94 -2.09 6.54
CA GLN A 73 -3.94 -1.29 7.22
C GLN A 73 -3.02 -0.59 6.22
N LEU A 74 -2.57 -1.31 5.19
CA LEU A 74 -1.76 -0.73 4.12
C LEU A 74 -2.54 0.37 3.38
N TYR A 75 -3.82 0.11 3.07
CA TYR A 75 -4.70 1.06 2.41
C TYR A 75 -4.81 2.36 3.20
N LEU A 76 -5.10 2.29 4.51
CA LEU A 76 -5.21 3.45 5.38
C LEU A 76 -3.92 4.28 5.42
N ILE A 77 -2.76 3.61 5.46
CA ILE A 77 -1.46 4.28 5.47
C ILE A 77 -1.21 4.98 4.14
N THR A 78 -1.52 4.34 3.01
CA THR A 78 -1.41 4.98 1.69
C THR A 78 -2.37 6.14 1.50
N LEU A 79 -3.57 6.09 2.11
CA LEU A 79 -4.54 7.19 2.10
C LEU A 79 -4.03 8.40 2.91
N THR A 80 -3.40 8.12 4.06
CA THR A 80 -2.91 9.15 4.98
C THR A 80 -1.66 9.84 4.45
N ASP A 81 -0.80 9.09 3.76
CA ASP A 81 0.47 9.59 3.22
C ASP A 81 0.37 10.04 1.76
N GLY A 82 -0.60 9.58 0.98
CA GLY A 82 -0.66 9.97 -0.43
C GLY A 82 -1.15 11.39 -0.67
N VAL A 83 -0.74 11.95 -1.80
CA VAL A 83 -1.22 13.23 -2.32
C VAL A 83 -2.30 13.01 -3.39
N ASP A 84 -3.27 13.93 -3.47
CA ASP A 84 -4.38 13.91 -4.43
C ASP A 84 -5.25 12.63 -4.41
N ILE A 85 -5.32 11.93 -3.26
CA ILE A 85 -6.21 10.77 -3.08
C ILE A 85 -7.58 11.24 -2.54
N PRO A 86 -8.71 10.94 -3.21
CA PRO A 86 -10.03 11.13 -2.60
C PRO A 86 -10.23 10.14 -1.45
N CYS A 87 -10.50 10.63 -0.23
CA CYS A 87 -10.81 9.81 0.95
C CYS A 87 -12.08 8.96 0.77
N GLN A 88 -11.96 7.78 0.15
CA GLN A 88 -13.03 6.77 0.09
C GLN A 88 -12.45 5.39 0.36
N LEU A 89 -12.88 4.74 1.45
CA LEU A 89 -12.48 3.36 1.77
C LEU A 89 -13.11 2.37 0.77
N PRO A 90 -12.32 1.56 0.04
CA PRO A 90 -12.82 0.63 -0.96
C PRO A 90 -13.29 -0.71 -0.35
N TYR A 91 -12.79 -1.06 0.84
CA TYR A 91 -13.13 -2.30 1.51
C TYR A 91 -14.23 -2.04 2.54
N ARG A 92 -15.34 -2.77 2.43
CA ARG A 92 -16.38 -2.84 3.47
C ARG A 92 -16.21 -4.14 4.25
N ALA A 93 -16.31 -4.02 5.57
CA ALA A 93 -16.41 -5.15 6.50
C ALA A 93 -17.61 -6.05 6.21
#